data_AF-A0A8D6U9N5-F1
#
_entry.id   AF-A0A8D6U9N5-F1
#
_cell.length_a   1.000
_cell.length_b   1.000
_cell.length_c   1.000
_cell.angle_alpha   90.00
_cell.angle_beta   90.00
_cell.angle_gamma   90.00
#
_symmetry.space_group_name_H-M   'P 1'
#
loop_
_entity.id
_entity.type
_entity.pdbx_description
1 polymer ?
#
loop_
_entity_poly.entity_id
_entity_poly.type
_entity_poly.pdbx_seq_one_letter_code
_entity_poly.pdbx_strand_id
1 'polypeptide(L)'
;MKEKVQAPELRFDGFTDDWEQRKFADFIDVKSGKDYKHLNAGSIPVYGTDGYMLSVDRVLSDIDAIGFGRKGTIDKPYLLKALFWTVDTLFYAVPKQNIDLQFSLSIF
;
A
#
# COMPACT_ATOMS: atom_id res chain seq x y z
N MET A 1 -39.92 9.21 -8.28
CA MET A 1 -38.78 8.28 -8.07
C MET A 1 -38.04 8.79 -6.85
N LYS A 2 -37.81 7.99 -5.80
CA LYS A 2 -36.99 8.45 -4.67
C LYS A 2 -35.54 8.51 -5.17
N GLU A 3 -34.91 9.68 -5.07
CA GLU A 3 -33.48 9.79 -5.30
C GLU A 3 -32.76 8.82 -4.36
N LYS A 4 -31.94 7.95 -4.94
CA LYS A 4 -31.25 6.91 -4.21
C LYS A 4 -29.96 7.54 -3.71
N VAL A 5 -29.91 7.85 -2.42
CA VAL A 5 -28.70 8.37 -1.75
C VAL A 5 -27.54 7.43 -2.06
N GLN A 6 -26.46 7.95 -2.64
CA GLN A 6 -25.26 7.18 -2.97
C GLN A 6 -24.34 7.17 -1.75
N ALA A 7 -24.78 6.52 -0.68
CA ALA A 7 -24.06 6.51 0.58
C ALA A 7 -24.23 5.19 1.35
N PRO A 8 -23.27 4.80 2.19
CA PRO A 8 -23.42 3.66 3.10
C PRO A 8 -24.45 3.96 4.20
N GLU A 9 -25.05 2.90 4.73
CA GLU A 9 -26.02 2.99 5.83
C GLU A 9 -25.40 3.52 7.14
N LEU A 10 -24.10 3.23 7.36
CA LEU A 10 -23.33 3.72 8.50
C LEU A 10 -22.47 4.91 8.08
N ARG A 11 -22.65 6.05 8.74
CA ARG A 11 -21.86 7.28 8.55
C ARG A 11 -21.64 8.01 9.86
N PHE A 12 -20.59 8.81 9.90
CA PHE A 12 -20.37 9.76 10.98
C PHE A 12 -21.33 10.94 10.85
N ASP A 13 -21.75 11.49 12.00
CA ASP A 13 -22.59 12.69 12.03
C ASP A 13 -21.95 13.86 11.29
N GLY A 14 -22.76 14.59 10.51
CA GLY A 14 -22.31 15.71 9.70
C GLY A 14 -21.84 15.36 8.28
N PHE A 15 -21.74 14.07 7.92
CA PHE A 15 -21.41 13.63 6.55
C PHE A 15 -22.64 13.16 5.80
N THR A 16 -23.47 14.10 5.34
CA THR A 16 -24.77 13.82 4.69
C THR A 16 -24.71 13.78 3.16
N ASP A 17 -23.64 14.28 2.55
CA ASP A 17 -23.52 14.39 1.10
C ASP A 17 -23.27 13.01 0.43
N ASP A 18 -23.71 12.86 -0.81
CA ASP A 18 -23.47 11.65 -1.61
C ASP A 18 -21.97 11.37 -1.78
N TRP A 19 -21.61 10.08 -1.89
CA TRP A 19 -20.24 9.70 -2.24
C TRP A 19 -19.91 10.09 -3.67
N GLU A 20 -18.67 10.52 -3.87
CA GLU A 20 -18.15 10.79 -5.20
C GLU A 20 -17.21 9.68 -5.65
N GLN A 21 -17.39 9.21 -6.88
CA GLN A 21 -16.46 8.26 -7.49
C GLN A 21 -15.15 8.97 -7.84
N ARG A 22 -14.03 8.30 -7.56
CA ARG A 22 -12.67 8.80 -7.81
C ARG A 22 -11.79 7.68 -8.37
N LYS A 23 -10.68 8.04 -9.03
CA LYS A 23 -9.75 7.03 -9.56
C LYS A 23 -8.75 6.66 -8.48
N PHE A 24 -8.44 5.37 -8.37
CA PHE A 24 -7.43 4.88 -7.41
C PHE A 24 -6.06 5.55 -7.59
N ALA A 25 -5.66 5.77 -8.84
CA ALA A 25 -4.42 6.48 -9.20
C ALA A 25 -4.38 7.95 -8.73
N ASP A 26 -5.50 8.53 -8.31
CA ASP A 26 -5.53 9.89 -7.76
C ASP A 26 -4.98 9.91 -6.33
N PHE A 27 -4.99 8.79 -5.60
CA PHE A 27 -4.65 8.72 -4.17
C PHE A 27 -3.40 7.89 -3.85
N ILE A 28 -3.00 6.98 -4.73
CA ILE A 28 -1.91 6.02 -4.45
C ILE A 28 -0.91 5.99 -5.60
N ASP A 29 0.37 6.05 -5.24
CA ASP A 29 1.50 5.81 -6.13
C ASP A 29 2.01 4.39 -5.96
N VAL A 30 1.85 3.57 -7.01
CA VAL A 30 2.34 2.18 -7.03
C VAL A 30 3.78 2.14 -7.53
N LYS A 31 4.65 1.45 -6.79
CA LYS A 31 6.07 1.28 -7.09
C LYS A 31 6.42 -0.21 -7.16
N SER A 32 7.42 -0.53 -7.98
CA SER A 32 7.95 -1.89 -8.12
C SER A 32 9.11 -2.14 -7.18
N GLY A 33 9.19 -3.36 -6.64
CA GLY A 33 10.41 -3.85 -6.02
C GLY A 33 11.55 -4.07 -7.01
N LYS A 34 12.72 -4.46 -6.49
CA LYS A 34 13.97 -4.63 -7.25
C LYS A 34 14.73 -5.86 -6.78
N ASP A 35 15.54 -6.44 -7.68
CA ASP A 35 16.48 -7.49 -7.29
C ASP A 35 17.43 -6.99 -6.19
N TYR A 36 17.78 -7.85 -5.25
CA TYR A 36 18.58 -7.52 -4.07
C TYR A 36 19.90 -8.30 -4.01
N LYS A 37 20.12 -9.28 -4.89
CA LYS A 37 21.25 -10.24 -4.80
C LYS A 37 22.63 -9.59 -4.91
N HIS A 38 22.70 -8.36 -5.41
CA HIS A 38 23.91 -7.57 -5.56
C HIS A 38 24.23 -6.70 -4.33
N LEU A 39 23.34 -6.67 -3.33
CA LEU A 39 23.51 -5.89 -2.11
C LEU A 39 24.25 -6.70 -1.04
N ASN A 40 24.95 -6.01 -0.14
CA ASN A 40 25.59 -6.68 0.98
C ASN A 40 24.58 -6.90 2.10
N ALA A 41 24.91 -7.82 3.01
CA ALA A 41 24.17 -7.98 4.25
C ALA A 41 24.20 -6.68 5.07
N GLY A 42 23.07 -6.34 5.68
CA GLY A 42 22.93 -5.14 6.49
C GLY A 42 21.70 -5.21 7.39
N SER A 43 21.16 -4.05 7.79
CA SER A 43 20.05 -3.95 8.73
C SER A 43 18.71 -3.56 8.09
N ILE A 44 18.68 -3.30 6.78
CA ILE A 44 17.45 -2.90 6.08
C ILE A 44 16.66 -4.16 5.69
N PRO A 45 15.43 -4.35 6.22
CA PRO A 45 14.65 -5.55 5.92
C PRO A 45 14.25 -5.60 4.44
N VAL A 46 14.39 -6.79 3.85
CA VAL A 46 13.92 -7.14 2.52
C VAL A 46 12.63 -7.91 2.66
N TYR A 47 11.58 -7.43 1.99
CA TYR A 47 10.27 -8.07 1.95
C TYR A 47 9.98 -8.66 0.57
N GLY A 48 9.44 -9.87 0.57
CA GLY A 48 8.81 -10.51 -0.59
C GLY A 48 7.30 -10.66 -0.37
N THR A 49 6.66 -11.34 -1.31
CA THR A 49 5.22 -11.65 -1.24
C THR A 49 4.80 -12.25 0.10
N ASP A 50 5.61 -13.14 0.67
CA ASP A 50 5.31 -13.87 1.90
C ASP A 50 5.85 -13.17 3.17
N GLY A 51 6.26 -11.90 3.05
CA GLY A 51 6.79 -11.11 4.16
C GLY A 51 8.32 -11.06 4.18
N TYR A 52 8.89 -10.98 5.38
CA TYR A 52 10.33 -10.77 5.58
C TYR A 52 11.17 -11.93 5.01
N MET A 53 12.28 -11.60 4.35
CA MET A 53 13.19 -12.58 3.75
C MET A 53 14.58 -12.55 4.39
N LEU A 54 15.23 -11.39 4.38
CA LEU A 54 16.59 -11.14 4.91
C LEU A 54 16.79 -9.64 5.12
N SER A 55 18.02 -9.22 5.43
CA SER A 55 18.36 -7.80 5.56
C SER A 55 19.60 -7.40 4.74
N VAL A 56 19.57 -6.21 4.14
CA VAL A 56 20.61 -5.66 3.26
C VAL A 56 21.09 -4.28 3.72
N ASP A 57 22.14 -3.76 3.11
CA ASP A 57 22.78 -2.48 3.45
C ASP A 57 22.18 -1.25 2.73
N ARG A 58 21.16 -1.44 1.89
CA ARG A 58 20.56 -0.37 1.08
C ARG A 58 19.05 -0.27 1.28
N VAL A 59 18.59 0.97 1.27
CA VAL A 59 17.17 1.33 1.37
C VAL A 59 16.57 1.47 -0.03
N LEU A 60 15.39 0.88 -0.24
CA LEU A 60 14.58 1.14 -1.43
C LEU A 60 13.54 2.23 -1.16
N SER A 61 12.93 2.19 0.04
CA SER A 61 11.92 3.15 0.49
C SER A 61 12.19 3.55 1.94
N ASP A 62 12.14 4.85 2.17
CA ASP A 62 12.26 5.51 3.48
C ASP A 62 10.90 5.98 4.04
N ILE A 63 9.81 5.62 3.37
CA ILE A 63 8.44 5.92 3.75
C ILE A 63 7.63 4.64 3.92
N ASP A 64 6.77 4.61 4.93
CA ASP A 64 5.82 3.52 5.15
C ASP A 64 4.93 3.33 3.91
N ALA A 65 4.57 2.08 3.62
CA ALA A 65 3.83 1.72 2.42
C ALA A 65 2.94 0.49 2.65
N ILE A 66 2.16 0.13 1.63
CA ILE A 66 1.39 -1.09 1.58
C ILE A 66 2.05 -2.03 0.58
N GLY A 67 2.57 -3.16 1.04
CA GLY A 67 3.08 -4.22 0.18
C GLY A 67 1.95 -5.10 -0.32
N PHE A 68 1.96 -5.43 -1.61
CA PHE A 68 1.01 -6.38 -2.20
C PHE A 68 1.68 -7.21 -3.30
N GLY A 69 1.41 -8.51 -3.27
CA GLY A 69 2.06 -9.47 -4.14
C GLY A 69 1.54 -9.42 -5.59
N ARG A 70 2.10 -10.31 -6.41
CA ARG A 70 1.61 -10.59 -7.77
C ARG A 70 0.44 -11.59 -7.74
N LYS A 71 -0.01 -12.04 -8.93
CA LYS A 71 -1.09 -13.03 -9.11
C LYS A 71 -1.01 -14.16 -8.08
N GLY A 72 -2.08 -14.34 -7.31
CA GLY A 72 -2.20 -15.35 -6.23
C GLY A 72 -2.10 -14.79 -4.81
N THR A 73 -1.46 -13.63 -4.63
CA THR A 73 -1.29 -12.95 -3.33
C THR A 73 -1.62 -11.46 -3.39
N ILE A 74 -2.16 -11.02 -4.51
CA ILE A 74 -2.60 -9.63 -4.74
C ILE A 74 -3.66 -9.20 -3.70
N ASP A 75 -4.52 -10.12 -3.27
CA ASP A 75 -5.62 -9.87 -2.32
C ASP A 75 -5.18 -9.97 -0.84
N LYS A 76 -3.87 -9.92 -0.57
CA LYS A 76 -3.29 -9.98 0.79
C LYS A 76 -2.32 -8.81 1.01
N PRO A 77 -2.80 -7.56 0.95
CA PRO A 77 -1.97 -6.40 1.22
C PRO A 77 -1.51 -6.37 2.68
N TYR A 78 -0.33 -5.84 2.96
CA TYR A 78 0.17 -5.68 4.32
C TYR A 78 1.05 -4.44 4.47
N LEU A 79 1.21 -3.98 5.71
CA LEU A 79 1.99 -2.78 6.01
C LEU A 79 3.48 -3.06 5.91
N LEU A 80 4.18 -2.19 5.20
CA LEU A 80 5.64 -2.09 5.14
C LEU A 80 6.06 -0.88 5.97
N LYS A 81 6.87 -1.11 7.00
CA LYS A 81 7.42 -0.04 7.84
C LYS A 81 8.79 0.37 7.34
N ALA A 82 8.97 1.67 7.11
CA ALA A 82 10.26 2.23 6.74
C ALA A 82 11.30 2.00 7.85
N LEU A 83 12.57 1.82 7.53
CA LEU A 83 13.18 1.73 6.20
C LEU A 83 13.06 0.30 5.64
N PHE A 84 12.86 0.13 4.33
CA PHE A 84 12.77 -1.23 3.75
C PHE A 84 13.28 -1.35 2.31
N TRP A 85 13.45 -2.60 1.88
CA TRP A 85 13.60 -3.04 0.49
C TRP A 85 12.47 -4.02 0.12
N THR A 86 11.99 -4.00 -1.12
CA THR A 86 11.07 -5.03 -1.64
C THR A 86 11.66 -5.71 -2.87
N VAL A 87 11.41 -7.02 -3.00
CA VAL A 87 11.86 -7.79 -4.18
C VAL A 87 10.91 -7.60 -5.36
N ASP A 88 11.34 -8.00 -6.55
CA ASP A 88 10.62 -7.82 -7.83
C ASP A 88 9.24 -8.49 -7.90
N THR A 89 8.95 -9.44 -7.00
CA THR A 89 7.64 -10.09 -6.88
C THR A 89 6.65 -9.34 -5.99
N LEU A 90 7.08 -8.28 -5.30
CA LEU A 90 6.28 -7.47 -4.38
C LEU A 90 6.22 -6.00 -4.86
N PHE A 91 5.02 -5.54 -5.20
CA PHE A 91 4.76 -4.13 -5.39
C PHE A 91 4.53 -3.46 -4.04
N TYR A 92 4.71 -2.14 -3.99
CA TYR A 92 4.33 -1.37 -2.82
C TYR A 92 3.63 -0.07 -3.24
N ALA A 93 2.61 0.29 -2.49
CA ALA A 93 1.77 1.45 -2.69
C ALA A 93 2.07 2.50 -1.61
N VAL A 94 2.30 3.73 -2.07
CA VAL A 94 2.51 4.89 -1.21
C VAL A 94 1.31 5.82 -1.36
N PRO A 95 0.57 6.11 -0.28
CA PRO A 95 -0.50 7.11 -0.31
C PRO A 95 0.07 8.49 -0.66
N LYS A 96 -0.65 9.25 -1.48
CA LYS A 96 -0.33 10.66 -1.75
C LYS A 96 -0.58 11.51 -0.52
N GLN A 97 -0.09 12.76 -0.55
CA GLN A 97 -0.20 13.68 0.58
C GLN A 97 -1.64 13.79 1.10
N ASN A 98 -1.78 13.84 2.42
CA ASN A 98 -3.05 13.93 3.16
C ASN A 98 -3.97 12.70 3.05
N ILE A 99 -3.48 11.57 2.53
CA ILE A 99 -4.19 10.30 2.58
C ILE A 99 -3.57 9.42 3.67
N ASP A 100 -4.40 8.96 4.59
CA ASP A 100 -3.97 8.08 5.67
C ASP A 100 -3.60 6.68 5.15
N LEU A 101 -2.54 6.10 5.73
CA LEU A 101 -2.03 4.80 5.33
C LEU A 101 -2.95 3.64 5.71
N GLN A 102 -3.61 3.70 6.87
CA GLN A 102 -4.55 2.65 7.29
C GLN A 102 -5.83 2.71 6.47
N PHE A 103 -6.33 3.91 6.19
CA PHE A 103 -7.42 4.11 5.26
C PHE A 103 -7.06 3.54 3.87
N SER A 104 -5.87 3.84 3.37
CA SER A 104 -5.36 3.29 2.11
C SER A 104 -5.26 1.77 2.13
N LEU A 105 -4.91 1.14 3.25
CA LEU A 105 -4.87 -0.31 3.38
C LEU A 105 -6.28 -0.91 3.32
N SER A 106 -7.27 -0.24 3.90
CA SER A 106 -8.65 -0.74 3.96
C SER A 106 -9.39 -0.74 2.60
N ILE A 107 -8.83 -0.06 1.59
CA ILE A 107 -9.40 0.00 0.24
C ILE A 107 -8.80 -1.01 -0.75
N PHE A 108 -7.73 -1.73 -0.35
CA PHE A 108 -7.20 -2.87 -1.10
C PHE A 108 -8.00 -4.13 -0.78
#